data_AF-A0A9X5EC84-F1
#
_entry.id   AF-A0A9X5EC84-F1
#
_cell.length_a   1.000
_cell.length_b   1.000
_cell.length_c   1.000
_cell.angle_alpha   90.00
_cell.angle_beta   90.00
_cell.angle_gamma   90.00
#
_symmetry.space_group_name_H-M   'P 1'
#
loop_
_entity.id
_entity.type
_entity.pdbx_description
1 polymer ?
#
loop_
_entity_poly.entity_id
_entity_poly.type
_entity_poly.pdbx_seq_one_letter_code
_entity_poly.pdbx_strand_id
1 'polypeptide(L)'
;MLAVIFGTAIASHASATDWGREAQREDSKTCERFGATHGREYTRCMLEQQRRRDDAVLNASEQQRNNAEAARNNVETVRRMRCNREAEKARKRGERPQWCP
;
A
#
# COMPACT_ATOMS: atom_id res chain seq x y z
N MET A 1 35.40 -27.35 -15.83
CA MET A 1 34.73 -26.28 -16.60
C MET A 1 34.12 -25.31 -15.59
N LEU A 2 34.66 -24.10 -15.49
CA LEU A 2 34.17 -23.04 -14.59
C LEU A 2 33.01 -22.31 -15.28
N ALA A 3 31.79 -22.48 -14.77
CA ALA A 3 30.63 -21.71 -15.21
C ALA A 3 30.67 -20.34 -14.52
N VAL A 4 30.95 -19.29 -15.29
CA VAL A 4 30.87 -17.91 -14.82
C VAL A 4 29.39 -17.54 -14.75
N ILE A 5 28.86 -17.43 -13.53
CA ILE A 5 27.55 -16.85 -13.27
C ILE A 5 27.69 -15.33 -13.46
N PHE A 6 27.23 -14.83 -14.60
CA PHE A 6 27.07 -13.39 -14.81
C PHE A 6 25.91 -12.88 -13.92
N GLY A 7 26.27 -12.23 -12.82
CA GLY A 7 25.32 -11.57 -11.94
C GLY A 7 24.71 -10.33 -12.63
N THR A 8 23.43 -10.38 -12.97
CA THR A 8 22.64 -9.22 -13.39
C THR A 8 22.25 -8.41 -12.14
N ALA A 9 23.05 -7.42 -11.76
CA ALA A 9 22.80 -6.56 -10.60
C ALA A 9 22.82 -5.05 -10.90
N ILE A 10 22.57 -4.62 -12.16
CA ILE A 10 22.72 -3.20 -12.54
C ILE A 10 21.39 -2.53 -13.02
N ALA A 11 20.30 -3.28 -13.17
CA ALA A 11 19.04 -2.72 -13.71
C ALA A 11 18.24 -1.84 -12.72
N SER A 12 18.51 -1.93 -11.41
CA SER A 12 17.74 -1.21 -10.38
C SER A 12 18.09 0.28 -10.29
N HIS A 13 19.36 0.65 -10.47
CA HIS A 13 19.80 2.06 -10.33
C HIS A 13 19.27 2.95 -11.45
N ALA A 14 19.24 2.44 -12.69
CA ALA A 14 18.73 3.17 -13.85
C ALA A 14 17.22 3.47 -13.69
N SER A 15 16.43 2.49 -13.22
CA SER A 15 14.98 2.68 -13.02
C SER A 15 14.66 3.71 -11.92
N ALA A 16 15.39 3.70 -10.81
CA ALA A 16 15.17 4.65 -9.71
C ALA A 16 15.59 6.08 -10.07
N THR A 17 16.68 6.23 -10.82
CA THR A 17 17.13 7.55 -11.30
C THR A 17 16.21 8.13 -12.37
N ASP A 18 15.65 7.29 -13.26
CA ASP A 18 14.70 7.73 -14.28
C ASP A 18 13.38 8.19 -13.64
N TRP A 19 12.85 7.44 -12.68
CA TRP A 19 11.67 7.84 -11.91
C TRP A 19 11.89 9.16 -11.15
N GLY A 20 13.04 9.32 -10.49
CA GLY A 20 13.37 10.55 -9.77
C GLY A 20 13.43 11.78 -10.68
N ARG A 21 13.94 11.62 -11.91
CA ARG A 21 13.98 12.70 -12.91
C ARG A 21 12.60 13.05 -13.43
N GLU A 22 11.75 12.06 -13.71
CA GLU A 22 10.40 12.32 -14.18
C GLU A 22 9.54 12.99 -13.11
N ALA A 23 9.61 12.50 -11.86
CA ALA A 23 8.93 13.12 -10.73
C ALA A 23 9.38 14.58 -10.52
N GLN A 24 10.67 14.86 -10.64
CA GLN A 24 11.19 16.22 -10.56
C GLN A 24 10.66 17.12 -11.69
N ARG A 25 10.55 16.59 -12.93
CA ARG A 25 9.98 17.34 -14.06
C ARG A 25 8.50 17.62 -13.87
N GLU A 26 7.75 16.65 -13.37
CA GLU A 26 6.32 16.81 -13.08
C GLU A 26 6.09 17.86 -11.99
N ASP A 27 6.93 17.87 -10.95
CA ASP A 27 6.89 18.90 -9.92
C ASP A 27 7.23 20.28 -10.44
N SER A 28 8.28 20.39 -11.27
CA SER A 28 8.66 21.65 -11.91
C SER A 28 7.46 22.24 -12.63
N LYS A 29 6.81 21.45 -13.50
CA LYS A 29 5.59 21.84 -14.24
C LYS A 29 4.45 22.23 -13.30
N THR A 30 4.30 21.53 -12.18
CA THR A 30 3.26 21.83 -11.18
C THR A 30 3.53 23.17 -10.52
N CYS A 31 4.74 23.38 -10.02
CA CYS A 31 5.14 24.62 -9.35
C CYS A 31 5.08 25.83 -10.29
N GLU A 32 5.55 25.67 -11.53
CA GLU A 32 5.42 26.70 -12.58
C GLU A 32 3.94 27.04 -12.85
N ARG A 33 3.06 26.03 -12.94
CA ARG A 33 1.62 26.25 -13.15
C ARG A 33 0.96 27.04 -12.00
N PHE A 34 1.43 26.84 -10.77
CA PHE A 34 0.96 27.60 -9.60
C PHE A 34 1.65 28.96 -9.44
N GLY A 35 2.48 29.38 -10.40
CA GLY A 35 3.14 30.70 -10.41
C GLY A 35 4.41 30.77 -9.57
N ALA A 36 4.85 29.65 -8.98
CA ALA A 36 6.13 29.55 -8.31
C ALA A 36 7.19 29.21 -9.36
N THR A 37 7.66 30.20 -10.14
CA THR A 37 8.55 29.94 -11.28
C THR A 37 10.03 29.90 -10.90
N HIS A 38 10.45 30.68 -9.89
CA HIS A 38 11.83 30.71 -9.42
C HIS A 38 11.94 31.21 -7.97
N GLY A 39 13.14 31.11 -7.39
CA GLY A 39 13.43 31.63 -6.06
C GLY A 39 12.80 30.80 -4.93
N ARG A 40 12.62 31.44 -3.76
CA ARG A 40 12.22 30.73 -2.53
C ARG A 40 10.88 30.01 -2.65
N GLU A 41 9.90 30.61 -3.32
CA GLU A 41 8.58 30.00 -3.50
C GLU A 41 8.63 28.76 -4.39
N TYR A 42 9.46 28.77 -5.45
CA TYR A 42 9.69 27.59 -6.27
C TYR A 42 10.33 26.47 -5.46
N THR A 43 11.40 26.77 -4.71
CA THR A 43 12.04 25.77 -3.85
C THR A 43 11.08 25.21 -2.81
N ARG A 44 10.25 26.06 -2.20
CA ARG A 44 9.23 25.63 -1.24
C ARG A 44 8.21 24.68 -1.89
N CYS A 45 7.69 25.06 -3.05
CA CYS A 45 6.75 24.21 -3.78
C CYS A 45 7.37 22.85 -4.11
N MET A 46 8.60 22.82 -4.64
CA MET A 46 9.29 21.56 -4.97
C MET A 46 9.47 20.66 -3.73
N LEU A 47 9.81 21.23 -2.57
CA LEU A 47 9.93 20.49 -1.31
C LEU A 47 8.59 19.96 -0.82
N GLU A 48 7.52 20.75 -0.92
CA GLU A 48 6.17 20.31 -0.56
C GLU A 48 5.70 19.17 -1.48
N GLN A 49 5.99 19.25 -2.78
CA GLN A 49 5.68 18.21 -3.74
C GLN A 49 6.43 16.90 -3.46
N GLN A 50 7.72 17.00 -3.12
CA GLN A 50 8.50 15.85 -2.68
C GLN A 50 7.90 15.19 -1.43
N ARG A 51 7.59 15.98 -0.40
CA ARG A 51 6.95 15.47 0.83
C ARG A 51 5.63 14.77 0.54
N ARG A 52 4.79 15.36 -0.33
CA ARG A 52 3.51 14.75 -0.73
C ARG A 52 3.70 13.36 -1.35
N ARG A 53 4.73 13.17 -2.18
CA ARG A 53 5.03 11.85 -2.76
C ARG A 53 5.52 10.86 -1.71
N ASP A 54 6.45 11.29 -0.87
CA ASP A 54 7.00 10.44 0.18
C ASP A 54 5.89 9.97 1.15
N ASP A 55 5.02 10.90 1.54
CA ASP A 55 3.86 10.61 2.39
C ASP A 55 2.82 9.72 1.66
N ALA A 56 2.60 9.92 0.36
CA ALA A 56 1.66 9.10 -0.42
C ALA A 56 2.08 7.62 -0.45
N VAL A 57 3.38 7.34 -0.54
CA VAL A 57 3.91 5.96 -0.49
C VAL A 57 3.67 5.33 0.87
N LEU A 58 3.95 6.06 1.95
CA LEU A 58 3.72 5.59 3.32
C LEU A 58 2.22 5.34 3.57
N ASN A 59 1.37 6.30 3.22
CA ASN A 59 -0.08 6.21 3.38
C ASN A 59 -0.67 5.03 2.57
N ALA A 60 -0.19 4.79 1.35
CA ALA A 60 -0.63 3.65 0.55
C ALA A 60 -0.27 2.31 1.21
N SER A 61 0.93 2.21 1.78
CA SER A 61 1.36 1.01 2.53
C SER A 61 0.50 0.79 3.78
N GLU A 62 0.25 1.83 4.55
CA GLU A 62 -0.63 1.76 5.72
C GLU A 62 -2.06 1.37 5.35
N GLN A 63 -2.61 1.97 4.29
CA GLN A 63 -3.93 1.62 3.77
C GLN A 63 -4.01 0.15 3.37
N GLN A 64 -2.98 -0.39 2.70
CA GLN A 64 -2.93 -1.81 2.34
C GLN A 64 -2.92 -2.72 3.58
N ARG A 65 -2.16 -2.35 4.61
CA ARG A 65 -2.13 -3.11 5.88
C ARG A 65 -3.50 -3.11 6.56
N ASN A 66 -4.13 -1.95 6.67
CA ASN A 66 -5.46 -1.79 7.26
C ASN A 66 -6.52 -2.58 6.48
N ASN A 67 -6.47 -2.54 5.14
CA ASN A 67 -7.38 -3.30 4.29
C ASN A 67 -7.20 -4.82 4.46
N ALA A 68 -5.95 -5.29 4.55
CA ALA A 68 -5.67 -6.70 4.76
C ALA A 68 -6.13 -7.19 6.15
N GLU A 69 -5.98 -6.36 7.18
CA GLU A 69 -6.51 -6.64 8.52
C GLU A 69 -8.03 -6.67 8.53
N ALA A 70 -8.69 -5.67 7.95
CA ALA A 70 -10.14 -5.63 7.82
C ALA A 70 -10.69 -6.85 7.08
N ALA A 71 -10.03 -7.28 6.00
CA ALA A 71 -10.40 -8.49 5.26
C ALA A 71 -10.31 -9.75 6.14
N ARG A 72 -9.24 -9.91 6.92
CA ARG A 72 -9.10 -11.05 7.86
C ARG A 72 -10.19 -11.03 8.93
N ASN A 73 -10.45 -9.87 9.52
CA ASN A 73 -11.48 -9.71 10.55
C ASN A 73 -12.87 -10.04 9.98
N ASN A 74 -13.18 -9.58 8.78
CA ASN A 74 -14.45 -9.90 8.12
C ASN A 74 -14.62 -11.40 7.86
N VAL A 75 -13.57 -12.08 7.40
CA VAL A 75 -13.60 -13.54 7.21
C VAL A 75 -13.86 -14.26 8.53
N GLU A 76 -13.20 -13.84 9.61
CA GLU A 76 -13.40 -14.44 10.93
C GLU A 76 -14.81 -14.17 11.47
N THR A 77 -15.33 -12.95 11.30
CA THR A 77 -16.72 -12.61 11.65
C THR A 77 -17.72 -13.50 10.90
N VAL A 78 -17.55 -13.69 9.59
CA VAL A 78 -18.44 -14.56 8.79
C VAL A 78 -18.33 -16.02 9.25
N ARG A 79 -17.13 -16.50 9.56
CA ARG A 79 -16.92 -17.85 10.11
C ARG A 79 -17.67 -18.03 11.44
N ARG A 80 -17.54 -17.07 12.36
CA ARG A 80 -18.27 -17.08 13.64
C ARG A 80 -19.78 -17.05 13.46
N MET A 81 -20.29 -16.17 12.62
CA MET A 81 -21.72 -16.10 12.31
C MET A 81 -22.26 -17.43 11.77
N ARG A 82 -21.52 -18.06 10.84
CA ARG A 82 -21.88 -19.37 10.30
C ARG A 82 -21.88 -20.45 11.38
N CYS A 83 -20.84 -20.51 12.21
CA CYS A 83 -20.74 -21.48 13.29
C CYS A 83 -21.90 -21.33 14.28
N ASN A 84 -22.18 -20.10 14.73
CA ASN A 84 -23.28 -19.81 15.66
C ASN A 84 -24.64 -20.19 15.06
N ARG A 85 -24.85 -19.94 13.76
CA ARG A 85 -26.08 -20.32 13.08
C ARG A 85 -26.27 -21.83 13.02
N GLU A 86 -25.22 -22.59 12.73
CA GLU A 86 -25.29 -24.06 12.74
C GLU A 86 -25.50 -24.62 14.16
N ALA A 87 -24.83 -24.05 15.16
CA ALA A 87 -25.05 -24.39 16.56
C ALA A 87 -26.51 -24.14 17.00
N GLU A 88 -27.11 -23.03 16.56
CA GLU A 88 -28.51 -22.74 16.82
C GLU A 88 -29.46 -23.77 16.17
N LYS A 89 -29.18 -24.18 14.92
CA LYS A 89 -29.94 -25.24 14.25
C LYS A 89 -29.83 -26.58 14.98
N ALA A 90 -28.64 -26.95 15.44
CA ALA A 90 -28.41 -28.19 16.19
C ALA A 90 -29.25 -28.20 17.49
N ARG A 91 -29.22 -27.10 18.25
CA ARG A 91 -30.05 -26.92 19.46
C ARG A 91 -31.54 -27.10 19.15
N LYS A 92 -32.02 -26.52 18.06
CA LYS A 92 -33.43 -26.64 17.62
C LYS A 92 -33.83 -28.08 17.26
N ARG A 93 -32.88 -28.90 16.80
CA ARG A 93 -33.09 -30.34 16.54
C ARG A 93 -32.94 -31.23 17.79
N GLY A 94 -32.61 -30.65 18.95
CA GLY A 94 -32.30 -31.40 20.17
C GLY A 94 -30.91 -32.05 20.17
N GLU A 95 -30.04 -31.69 19.23
CA GLU A 95 -28.67 -32.18 19.12
C GLU A 95 -27.71 -31.34 19.96
N ARG A 96 -26.58 -31.93 20.38
CA ARG A 96 -25.51 -31.18 21.05
C ARG A 96 -24.80 -30.28 20.02
N PRO A 97 -24.78 -28.95 20.22
CA PRO A 97 -24.13 -28.03 19.29
C PRO A 97 -22.60 -28.13 19.33
N GLN A 98 -21.95 -27.86 18.20
CA GLN A 98 -20.50 -27.69 18.12
C GLN A 98 -20.09 -26.41 18.85
N TRP A 99 -18.89 -26.41 19.45
CA TRP A 99 -18.31 -25.23 20.08
C TRP A 99 -17.74 -24.28 19.02
N CYS A 100 -18.10 -23.00 19.13
CA CYS A 100 -17.65 -21.92 18.26
C CYS A 100 -16.71 -21.00 19.03
N PRO A 101 -15.44 -20.83 18.60
CA PRO A 101 -14.51 -19.88 19.21
C PRO A 101 -14.81 -18.42 18.89
#